data_AF-A0A378VSJ3-F1
#
_entry.id   AF-A0A378VSJ3-F1
#
_cell.length_a   1.000
_cell.length_b   1.000
_cell.length_c   1.000
_cell.angle_alpha   90.00
_cell.angle_beta   90.00
_cell.angle_gamma   90.00
#
_symmetry.space_group_name_H-M   'P 1'
#
loop_
_entity.id
_entity.type
_entity.pdbx_description
1 polymer ?
#
loop_
_entity_poly.entity_id
_entity_poly.type
_entity_poly.pdbx_seq_one_letter_code
_entity_poly.pdbx_strand_id
1 'polypeptide(L)'
;MKVRWRYGIAFPLILAVALGSLSAWLGRISEVEIEEVRLNPDEPQYTMDGLDGRRFDEQGYLKEHLSAKGAKQFPENSDIHFDSPHLVFFQEGRLLYEVGSDEAVYHTENKQVLFKTTLC
;
A
#
# COMPACT_ATOMS: atom_id res chain seq x y z
N MET A 1 54.07 15.58 45.67
CA MET A 1 53.00 16.54 45.34
C MET A 1 51.64 15.87 45.50
N LYS A 2 50.79 16.36 46.39
CA LYS A 2 49.46 15.80 46.71
C LYS A 2 48.51 16.00 45.54
N VAL A 3 48.16 14.93 44.83
CA VAL A 3 47.12 14.92 43.78
C VAL A 3 45.75 15.02 44.47
N ARG A 4 45.39 16.24 44.88
CA ARG A 4 44.06 16.59 45.42
C ARG A 4 43.34 17.50 44.43
N TRP A 5 43.19 17.08 43.17
CA TRP A 5 42.51 17.92 42.17
C TRP A 5 42.03 17.18 40.92
N ARG A 6 41.43 15.98 41.01
CA ARG A 6 41.01 15.27 39.78
C ARG A 6 39.67 14.53 39.81
N TYR A 7 39.00 14.38 40.95
CA TYR A 7 37.71 13.64 40.96
C TYR A 7 36.52 14.44 40.40
N GLY A 8 36.52 15.77 40.53
CA GLY A 8 35.42 16.61 40.03
C GLY A 8 35.34 16.72 38.50
N ILE A 9 36.47 16.55 37.79
CA ILE A 9 36.54 16.63 36.33
C ILE A 9 36.75 15.25 35.70
N ALA A 10 37.44 14.30 36.37
CA ALA A 10 37.59 12.96 35.83
C ALA A 10 36.24 12.21 35.77
N PHE A 11 35.36 12.42 36.74
CA PHE A 11 34.03 11.81 36.73
C PHE A 11 33.20 12.20 35.50
N PRO A 12 32.98 13.50 35.18
CA PRO A 12 32.22 13.87 33.99
C PRO A 12 32.92 13.47 32.68
N LEU A 13 34.26 13.40 32.67
CA LEU A 13 35.01 12.99 31.47
C LEU A 13 34.84 11.49 31.17
N ILE A 14 34.92 10.64 32.21
CA ILE A 14 34.68 9.20 32.08
C ILE A 14 33.22 8.94 31.72
N LEU A 15 32.29 9.66 32.35
CA LEU A 15 30.87 9.56 32.05
C LEU A 15 30.57 9.98 30.60
N ALA A 16 31.18 11.05 30.10
CA ALA A 16 31.03 11.50 28.72
C ALA A 16 31.56 10.48 27.71
N VAL A 17 32.71 9.84 27.99
CA VAL A 17 33.26 8.78 27.14
C VAL A 17 32.37 7.54 27.15
N ALA A 18 31.86 7.14 28.33
CA ALA A 18 30.94 6.01 28.44
C ALA A 18 29.64 6.27 27.68
N LEU A 19 29.02 7.43 27.86
CA LEU A 19 27.80 7.83 27.15
C LEU A 19 28.02 7.96 25.64
N GLY A 20 29.14 8.56 25.22
CA GLY A 20 29.48 8.70 23.80
C GLY A 20 29.70 7.35 23.13
N SER A 21 30.39 6.43 23.81
CA SER A 21 30.62 5.06 23.32
C SER A 21 29.31 4.27 23.26
N LEU A 22 28.48 4.37 24.30
CA LEU A 22 27.19 3.70 24.34
C LEU A 22 26.26 4.21 23.24
N SER A 23 26.24 5.53 23.00
CA SER A 23 25.43 6.18 21.96
C SER A 23 25.90 5.77 20.56
N ALA A 24 27.22 5.76 20.31
CA ALA A 24 27.78 5.29 19.04
C ALA A 24 27.50 3.80 18.79
N TRP A 25 27.59 2.98 19.84
CA TRP A 25 27.26 1.55 19.76
C TRP A 25 25.77 1.33 19.54
N LEU A 26 24.89 2.09 20.23
CA LEU A 26 23.44 2.03 20.04
C LEU A 26 23.06 2.41 18.60
N GLY A 27 23.66 3.47 18.05
CA GLY A 27 23.42 3.88 16.67
C GLY A 27 23.77 2.77 15.66
N ARG A 28 24.85 2.03 15.91
CA ARG A 28 25.30 0.91 15.06
C ARG A 28 24.37 -0.31 15.13
N ILE A 29 23.80 -0.63 16.29
CA ILE A 29 22.88 -1.78 16.46
C ILE A 29 21.42 -1.43 16.17
N SER A 30 21.07 -0.15 16.28
CA SER A 30 19.73 0.38 16.01
C SER A 30 19.56 0.84 14.58
N GLU A 31 20.63 0.78 13.78
CA GLU A 31 20.55 0.67 12.32
C GLU A 31 19.97 -0.71 12.03
N VAL A 32 18.68 -0.85 12.31
CA VAL A 32 17.82 -1.86 11.72
C VAL A 32 18.04 -1.65 10.23
N GLU A 33 18.77 -2.58 9.62
CA GLU A 33 18.73 -2.75 8.18
C GLU A 33 17.26 -2.99 7.89
N ILE A 34 16.55 -1.91 7.55
CA ILE A 34 15.25 -1.98 6.92
C ILE A 34 15.61 -2.51 5.54
N GLU A 35 15.94 -3.80 5.51
CA GLU A 35 15.81 -4.61 4.33
C GLU A 35 14.34 -4.45 4.01
N GLU A 36 14.04 -3.55 3.06
CA GLU A 36 12.75 -3.50 2.42
C GLU A 36 12.52 -4.94 1.98
N VAL A 37 11.75 -5.68 2.79
CA VAL A 37 11.39 -7.05 2.46
C VAL A 37 10.61 -6.90 1.18
N ARG A 38 11.30 -7.10 0.06
CA ARG A 38 10.73 -7.08 -1.28
C ARG A 38 9.55 -8.04 -1.20
N LEU A 39 8.36 -7.47 -1.21
CA LEU A 39 7.14 -8.25 -1.22
C LEU A 39 7.22 -9.13 -2.47
N ASN A 40 6.92 -10.41 -2.30
CA ASN A 40 7.00 -11.36 -3.40
C ASN A 40 6.13 -10.84 -4.55
N PRO A 41 6.71 -10.53 -5.73
CA PRO A 41 5.96 -9.93 -6.83
C PRO A 41 4.87 -10.86 -7.38
N ASP A 42 5.01 -12.18 -7.16
CA ASP A 42 4.07 -13.20 -7.61
C ASP A 42 2.88 -13.40 -6.65
N GLU A 43 2.94 -12.82 -5.45
CA GLU A 43 1.87 -12.93 -4.46
C GLU A 43 1.04 -11.64 -4.41
N PRO A 44 -0.30 -11.73 -4.44
CA PRO A 44 -1.15 -10.56 -4.33
C PRO A 44 -0.99 -9.95 -2.93
N GLN A 45 -0.62 -8.67 -2.88
CA GLN A 45 -0.50 -7.92 -1.63
C GLN A 45 -1.87 -7.67 -1.00
N TYR A 46 -2.88 -7.46 -1.84
CA TYR A 46 -4.25 -7.25 -1.40
C TYR A 46 -5.19 -8.14 -2.19
N THR A 47 -6.03 -8.86 -1.46
CA THR A 47 -7.15 -9.64 -1.99
C THR A 47 -8.45 -9.10 -1.39
N MET A 48 -9.42 -8.84 -2.23
CA MET A 48 -10.76 -8.40 -1.85
C MET A 48 -11.75 -9.46 -2.30
N ASP A 49 -12.64 -9.87 -1.41
CA ASP A 49 -13.72 -10.81 -1.70
C ASP A 49 -15.06 -10.06 -1.67
N GLY A 50 -15.89 -10.27 -2.69
CA GLY A 50 -17.21 -9.66 -2.81
C GLY A 50 -17.16 -8.13 -2.89
N LEU A 51 -16.87 -7.61 -4.08
CA LEU A 51 -16.77 -6.17 -4.31
C LEU A 51 -18.10 -5.62 -4.83
N ASP A 52 -18.59 -4.56 -4.18
CA ASP A 52 -19.79 -3.81 -4.58
C ASP A 52 -19.54 -2.30 -4.42
N GLY A 53 -19.16 -1.65 -5.52
CA GLY A 53 -18.80 -0.24 -5.60
C GLY A 53 -19.83 0.56 -6.38
N ARG A 54 -20.29 1.68 -5.82
CA ARG A 54 -21.25 2.60 -6.47
C ARG A 54 -20.67 3.99 -6.54
N ARG A 55 -20.72 4.60 -7.73
CA ARG A 55 -20.32 6.00 -7.97
C ARG A 55 -21.53 6.84 -8.29
N PHE A 56 -21.63 7.98 -7.62
CA PHE A 56 -22.69 8.96 -7.84
C PHE A 56 -22.15 10.16 -8.62
N ASP A 57 -23.01 10.83 -9.37
CA ASP A 57 -22.71 12.12 -9.98
C ASP A 57 -22.79 13.27 -8.97
N GLU A 58 -22.50 14.50 -9.43
CA GLU A 58 -22.56 15.70 -8.59
C GLU A 58 -23.98 16.01 -8.08
N GLN A 59 -25.01 15.50 -8.77
CA GLN A 59 -26.40 15.66 -8.41
C GLN A 59 -26.90 14.57 -7.44
N GLY A 60 -26.07 13.56 -7.16
CA GLY A 60 -26.37 12.45 -6.27
C GLY A 60 -27.10 11.28 -6.94
N TYR A 61 -27.23 11.26 -8.27
CA TYR A 61 -27.76 10.10 -8.98
C TYR A 61 -26.69 9.04 -9.16
N LEU A 62 -27.11 7.77 -9.14
CA LEU A 62 -26.22 6.66 -9.45
C LEU A 62 -25.72 6.85 -10.89
N LYS A 63 -24.40 6.84 -11.05
CA LYS A 63 -23.71 7.00 -12.33
C LYS A 63 -23.07 5.69 -12.77
N GLU A 64 -22.47 4.96 -11.84
CA GLU A 64 -21.72 3.73 -12.13
C GLU A 64 -21.92 2.75 -10.98
N HIS A 65 -22.09 1.48 -11.29
CA HIS A 65 -22.18 0.40 -10.33
C HIS A 65 -21.26 -0.74 -10.78
N LEU A 66 -20.20 -0.99 -10.01
CA LEU A 66 -19.24 -2.06 -10.25
C LEU A 66 -19.43 -3.15 -9.20
N SER A 67 -19.70 -4.37 -9.64
CA SER A 67 -19.70 -5.55 -8.79
C SER A 67 -18.69 -6.57 -9.30
N ALA A 68 -18.02 -7.30 -8.41
CA ALA A 68 -17.10 -8.37 -8.78
C ALA A 68 -17.05 -9.44 -7.68
N LYS A 69 -16.76 -10.69 -8.04
CA LYS A 69 -16.60 -11.76 -7.05
C LYS A 69 -15.36 -11.56 -6.19
N GLY A 70 -14.30 -11.05 -6.80
CA GLY A 70 -13.09 -10.70 -6.08
C GLY A 70 -12.20 -9.76 -6.88
N ALA A 71 -11.24 -9.16 -6.19
CA ALA A 71 -10.21 -8.32 -6.78
C ALA A 71 -8.84 -8.60 -6.15
N LYS A 72 -7.79 -8.49 -6.94
CA LYS A 72 -6.41 -8.71 -6.51
C LYS A 72 -5.51 -7.57 -6.98
N GLN A 73 -4.61 -7.13 -6.12
CA GLN A 73 -3.59 -6.14 -6.43
C GLN A 73 -2.22 -6.65 -6.00
N PHE A 74 -1.24 -6.49 -6.88
CA PHE A 74 0.14 -6.95 -6.68
C PHE A 74 1.04 -5.81 -6.16
N PRO A 75 2.09 -6.11 -5.39
CA PRO A 75 2.88 -5.09 -4.69
C PRO A 75 3.72 -4.18 -5.61
N GLU A 76 4.06 -4.65 -6.82
CA GLU A 76 4.84 -3.87 -7.82
C GLU A 76 3.97 -3.32 -8.96
N ASN A 77 2.67 -3.64 -8.97
CA ASN A 77 1.77 -3.17 -10.01
C ASN A 77 0.53 -2.50 -9.41
N SER A 78 0.26 -1.29 -9.90
CA SER A 78 -0.93 -0.53 -9.54
C SER A 78 -2.22 -1.09 -10.16
N ASP A 79 -2.09 -2.09 -11.04
CA ASP A 79 -3.21 -2.75 -11.70
C ASP A 79 -4.04 -3.59 -10.74
N ILE A 80 -5.36 -3.45 -10.85
CA ILE A 80 -6.33 -4.23 -10.09
C ILE A 80 -6.96 -5.26 -11.02
N HIS A 81 -6.77 -6.53 -10.69
CA HIS A 81 -7.35 -7.66 -11.42
C HIS A 81 -8.68 -8.05 -10.77
N PHE A 82 -9.77 -8.00 -11.54
CA PHE A 82 -11.11 -8.36 -11.09
C PHE A 82 -11.52 -9.73 -11.64
N ASP A 83 -12.15 -10.54 -10.78
CA ASP A 83 -12.80 -11.81 -11.12
C ASP A 83 -14.31 -11.61 -11.28
N SER A 84 -14.83 -12.02 -12.42
CA SER A 84 -16.23 -11.93 -12.81
C SER A 84 -16.81 -10.51 -12.63
N PRO A 85 -16.15 -9.45 -13.17
CA PRO A 85 -16.63 -8.09 -13.01
C PRO A 85 -17.90 -7.82 -13.83
N HIS A 86 -18.81 -7.07 -13.24
CA HIS A 86 -20.02 -6.57 -13.85
C HIS A 86 -20.16 -5.08 -13.55
N LEU A 87 -20.09 -4.26 -14.60
CA LEU A 87 -20.12 -2.81 -14.54
C LEU A 87 -21.36 -2.27 -15.26
N VAL A 88 -22.16 -1.50 -14.54
CA VAL A 88 -23.40 -0.90 -15.03
C VAL A 88 -23.27 0.62 -15.00
N PHE A 89 -23.56 1.26 -16.14
CA PHE A 89 -23.54 2.71 -16.29
C PHE A 89 -24.94 3.29 -16.34
N PHE A 90 -25.11 4.40 -15.65
CA PHE A 90 -26.34 5.16 -15.57
C PHE A 90 -26.08 6.61 -15.95
N GLN A 91 -27.04 7.23 -16.64
CA GLN A 91 -27.04 8.65 -16.95
C GLN A 91 -28.40 9.24 -16.59
N GLU A 92 -28.40 10.26 -15.71
CA GLU A 92 -29.64 10.88 -15.19
C GLU A 92 -30.62 9.84 -14.61
N GLY A 93 -30.09 8.82 -13.91
CA GLY A 93 -30.88 7.74 -13.32
C GLY A 93 -31.43 6.70 -14.32
N ARG A 94 -31.10 6.79 -15.61
CA ARG A 94 -31.47 5.78 -16.62
C ARG A 94 -30.28 4.88 -16.93
N LEU A 95 -30.52 3.58 -17.09
CA LEU A 95 -29.52 2.63 -17.56
C LEU A 95 -29.04 3.03 -18.95
N LEU A 96 -27.74 3.21 -19.11
CA LEU A 96 -27.12 3.54 -20.38
C LEU A 96 -26.57 2.28 -21.06
N TYR A 97 -25.72 1.54 -20.37
CA TYR A 97 -25.17 0.26 -20.82
C TYR A 97 -24.61 -0.55 -19.64
N GLU A 98 -24.46 -1.85 -19.85
CA GLU A 98 -23.82 -2.77 -18.92
C GLU A 98 -22.72 -3.56 -19.62
N VAL A 99 -21.66 -3.88 -18.89
CA VAL A 99 -20.50 -4.65 -19.38
C VAL A 99 -20.17 -5.70 -18.34
N GLY A 100 -20.15 -6.97 -18.75
CA GLY A 100 -19.70 -8.09 -17.93
C GLY A 100 -18.58 -8.86 -18.63
N SER A 101 -17.67 -9.42 -17.85
CA SER A 101 -16.64 -10.33 -18.35
C SER A 101 -16.26 -11.35 -17.28
N ASP A 102 -15.45 -12.34 -17.67
CA ASP A 102 -14.87 -13.29 -16.72
C ASP A 102 -13.70 -12.66 -15.96
N GLU A 103 -12.91 -11.82 -16.63
CA GLU A 103 -11.79 -11.10 -16.04
C GLU A 103 -11.80 -9.63 -16.48
N ALA A 104 -11.37 -8.72 -15.62
CA ALA A 104 -10.99 -7.37 -16.04
C ALA A 104 -9.73 -6.90 -15.33
N VAL A 105 -9.02 -5.98 -15.96
CA VAL A 105 -7.86 -5.30 -15.38
C VAL A 105 -8.13 -3.80 -15.38
N TYR A 106 -7.98 -3.17 -14.22
CA TYR A 106 -8.03 -1.73 -14.10
C TYR A 106 -6.64 -1.16 -13.88
N HIS A 107 -6.19 -0.36 -14.83
CA HIS A 107 -4.94 0.39 -14.75
C HIS A 107 -5.19 1.70 -14.00
N THR A 108 -4.68 1.82 -12.77
CA THR A 108 -4.88 3.05 -11.96
C THR A 108 -4.12 4.25 -12.53
N GLU A 109 -3.00 4.05 -13.22
CA GLU A 109 -2.22 5.14 -13.85
C GLU A 109 -3.04 5.89 -14.92
N ASN A 110 -3.67 5.14 -15.82
CA ASN A 110 -4.41 5.69 -16.96
C ASN A 110 -5.92 5.75 -16.73
N LYS A 111 -6.40 5.20 -15.60
CA LYS A 111 -7.82 5.07 -15.25
C LYS A 111 -8.63 4.33 -16.31
N GLN A 112 -8.02 3.31 -16.92
CA GLN A 112 -8.63 2.50 -17.97
C GLN A 112 -8.97 1.12 -17.44
N VAL A 113 -10.15 0.62 -17.81
CA VAL A 113 -10.58 -0.75 -17.54
C VAL A 113 -10.52 -1.55 -18.85
N LEU A 114 -9.83 -2.69 -18.83
CA LEU A 114 -9.80 -3.66 -19.91
C LEU A 114 -10.58 -4.89 -19.48
N PHE A 115 -11.71 -5.13 -20.14
CA PHE A 115 -12.49 -6.34 -19.95
C PHE A 115 -11.95 -7.43 -20.88
N LYS A 116 -11.58 -8.57 -20.30
CA LYS A 116 -11.17 -9.77 -21.03
C LYS A 116 -12.29 -10.79 -20.97
N THR A 117 -12.84 -11.11 -22.13
CA THR A 117 -13.76 -12.24 -22.30
C THR A 117 -12.96 -13.42 -22.82
N THR A 118 -13.03 -14.55 -22.12
CA THR A 118 -12.55 -15.81 -22.69
C THR A 118 -13.63 -16.29 -23.65
N LEU A 119 -13.42 -16.06 -24.96
CA LEU A 119 -14.22 -16.70 -25.99
C LEU A 119 -13.97 -18.22 -25.91
N CYS A 120 -14.88 -18.94 -25.25
CA CYS A 120 -15.03 -20.38 -25.41
C CYS A 120 -15.76 -20.69 -26.72
#